data_AF-A0A645JE84-F1
#
_entry.id   AF-A0A645JE84-F1
#
_cell.length_a   1.000
_cell.length_b   1.000
_cell.length_c   1.000
_cell.angle_alpha   90.00
_cell.angle_beta   90.00
_cell.angle_gamma   90.00
#
_symmetry.space_group_name_H-M   'P 1'
#
loop_
_entity.id
_entity.type
_entity.pdbx_description
1 polymer ?
#
loop_
_entity_poly.entity_id
_entity_poly.type
_entity_poly.pdbx_seq_one_letter_code
_entity_poly.pdbx_strand_id
1 'polypeptide(L)' 'MGKKVIVCTNLKPVMLRGLESNGMILSAVKGKKLSILTVDGDVIPAGGKVS' A
#
# COMPACT_ATOMS: atom_id res chain seq x y z
N MET A 1 -5.31 8.41 -11.28
CA MET A 1 -5.59 8.69 -9.85
C MET A 1 -6.88 7.98 -9.47
N GLY A 2 -7.06 7.56 -8.21
CA GLY A 2 -8.28 6.84 -7.76
C GLY A 2 -8.15 5.31 -7.63
N LYS A 3 -6.94 4.74 -7.70
CA LYS A 3 -6.74 3.31 -7.42
C LYS A 3 -6.77 3.06 -5.91
N LYS A 4 -7.60 2.12 -5.46
CA LYS A 4 -7.53 1.59 -4.09
C LYS A 4 -6.30 0.69 -3.98
N VAL A 5 -5.55 0.83 -2.90
CA VAL A 5 -4.30 0.07 -2.66
C VAL A 5 -4.26 -0.40 -1.21
N ILE A 6 -3.49 -1.46 -0.96
CA ILE A 6 -3.26 -1.96 0.39
C ILE A 6 -2.05 -1.25 0.98
N VAL A 7 -2.22 -0.68 2.19
CA VAL A 7 -1.15 0.02 2.92
C VAL A 7 -0.93 -0.60 4.30
N CYS A 8 0.34 -0.72 4.69
CA CYS A 8 0.73 -1.07 6.06
C CYS A 8 0.81 0.21 6.90
N THR A 9 -0.02 0.31 7.94
CA THR A 9 -0.20 1.52 8.77
C THR A 9 0.43 1.44 10.16
N ASN A 10 0.94 0.27 10.56
CA ASN A 10 1.57 0.00 11.86
C ASN A 10 3.11 0.18 11.82
N LEU A 11 3.67 0.63 10.70
CA LEU A 11 5.11 0.81 10.60
C LEU A 11 5.50 2.11 11.28
N LYS A 12 6.65 2.10 11.98
CA LYS A 12 7.25 3.34 12.48
C LYS A 12 7.58 4.24 11.28
N PRO A 13 7.38 5.56 11.39
CA PRO A 13 7.77 6.48 10.32
C PRO A 13 9.25 6.36 9.96
N VAL A 14 9.57 6.46 8.67
CA VAL A 14 10.95 6.37 8.17
C VAL A 14 11.24 7.57 7.27
N MET A 15 12.40 8.20 7.46
CA MET A 15 12.87 9.23 6.53
C MET A 15 13.40 8.61 5.24
N LEU A 16 12.77 8.93 4.12
CA LEU A 16 13.19 8.53 2.78
C LEU A 16 13.57 9.79 1.99
N ARG A 17 14.87 9.96 1.72
CA ARG A 17 15.40 11.09 0.93
C ARG A 17 14.99 12.46 1.50
N GLY A 18 14.93 12.60 2.83
CA GLY A 18 14.56 13.84 3.53
C GLY A 18 13.05 14.04 3.73
N LEU A 19 12.21 13.10 3.30
CA LEU A 19 10.75 13.12 3.51
C LEU A 19 10.34 12.01 4.48
N GLU A 20 9.39 12.29 5.36
CA GLU A 20 8.85 11.28 6.27
C GLU A 20 7.83 10.39 5.55
N SER A 21 8.08 9.08 5.57
CA SER A 21 7.18 8.05 5.05
C SER A 21 6.44 7.40 6.21
N ASN A 22 5.12 7.60 6.26
CA ASN A 22 4.23 7.13 7.33
C ASN A 22 3.55 5.78 7.02
N GLY A 23 4.08 5.02 6.06
CA GLY A 23 3.54 3.72 5.70
C GLY A 23 4.27 3.09 4.52
N MET A 24 3.72 1.96 4.06
CA MET A 24 4.25 1.20 2.93
C MET A 24 3.10 0.65 2.09
N ILE A 25 3.21 0.72 0.77
CA ILE A 25 2.26 0.08 -0.16
C ILE A 25 2.64 -1.39 -0.34
N LEU A 26 1.70 -2.29 -0.12
CA LEU A 26 1.94 -3.72 -0.29
C LEU A 26 1.91 -4.09 -1.78
N SER A 27 2.95 -4.79 -2.23
CA SER A 27 3.13 -5.18 -3.63
C SER A 27 3.66 -6.61 -3.74
N ALA A 28 3.24 -7.34 -4.77
CA ALA A 28 3.80 -8.62 -5.14
C ALA A 28 5.00 -8.42 -6.08
N VAL A 29 6.06 -9.20 -5.89
CA VAL A 29 7.27 -9.16 -6.71
C VAL A 29 7.53 -10.54 -7.31
N LYS A 30 7.70 -10.61 -8.63
CA LYS A 30 8.12 -11.82 -9.34
C LYS A 30 9.28 -11.50 -10.29
N GLY A 31 10.48 -11.92 -9.91
CA GLY A 31 11.71 -11.57 -10.64
C GLY A 31 11.92 -10.06 -10.67
N LYS A 32 11.93 -9.46 -11.88
CA LYS A 32 12.04 -8.00 -12.08
C LYS A 32 10.68 -7.28 -12.19
N LYS A 33 9.56 -8.00 -12.04
CA LYS A 33 8.22 -7.41 -12.14
C LYS A 33 7.66 -7.11 -10.75
N LEU A 34 7.13 -5.90 -10.59
CA LEU A 34 6.42 -5.44 -9.41
C LEU A 34 4.96 -5.18 -9.76
N SER A 35 4.05 -5.69 -8.93
CA SER A 35 2.61 -5.53 -9.10
C SER A 35 1.99 -5.06 -7.80
N ILE A 36 1.29 -3.93 -7.85
CA ILE A 36 0.62 -3.35 -6.68
C ILE A 36 -0.62 -4.19 -6.35
N LEU A 37 -0.79 -4.51 -5.07
CA LEU A 37 -2.00 -5.20 -4.61
C LEU A 37 -3.16 -4.22 -4.47
N THR A 38 -4.31 -4.63 -4.99
CA THR A 38 -5.59 -3.93 -4.87
C THR A 38 -6.64 -4.90 -4.34
N VAL A 39 -7.74 -4.36 -3.83
CA VAL A 39 -8.94 -5.13 -3.54
C VAL A 39 -9.73 -5.32 -4.85
N ASP A 40 -10.39 -6.46 -4.98
CA ASP A 40 -11.28 -6.73 -6.11
C ASP A 40 -12.63 -6.01 -5.93
N GLY A 41 -13.13 -5.42 -7.02
CA GLY A 41 -14.34 -4.61 -7.01
C GLY A 41 -14.27 -3.33 -6.18
N ASP A 42 -15.40 -2.62 -6.11
CA ASP A 42 -15.50 -1.30 -5.47
C ASP A 42 -16.27 -1.29 -4.14
N VAL A 43 -16.60 -2.47 -3.62
CA VAL A 43 -17.43 -2.65 -2.43
C VAL A 43 -16.74 -2.14 -1.15
N ILE A 44 -15.40 -2.27 -1.08
CA ILE A 44 -14.64 -1.86 0.09
C ILE A 44 -14.26 -0.38 -0.05
N PRO A 45 -14.67 0.49 0.90
CA PRO A 45 -14.25 1.89 0.92
C PRO A 45 -12.79 2.03 1.40
N ALA A 46 -12.23 3.22 1.24
CA ALA A 46 -10.92 3.54 1.80
C ALA A 46 -10.94 3.37 3.34
N GLY A 47 -9.87 2.78 3.90
CA GLY A 47 -9.79 2.47 5.33
C GLY A 47 -10.33 1.09 5.72
N GLY A 48 -10.77 0.28 4.75
CA GLY A 48 -11.09 -1.13 5.01
C GLY A 48 -9.90 -1.85 5.64
N LYS A 49 -10.14 -2.58 6.74
CA LYS A 49 -9.11 -3.34 7.44
C LYS A 49 -8.85 -4.66 6.71
N VAL A 50 -7.58 -4.92 6.44
CA VAL A 50 -7.11 -6.24 5.99
C VAL A 50 -6.84 -7.07 7.24
N SER A 51 -7.39 -8.29 7.29
CA SER A 51 -7.30 -9.23 8.41
C SER A 51 -6.68 -10.55 7.97
#